data_AF-A0A9E5ES27-F1
#
_entry.id   AF-A0A9E5ES27-F1
#
_cell.length_a   1.000
_cell.length_b   1.000
_cell.length_c   1.000
_cell.angle_alpha   90.00
_cell.angle_beta   90.00
_cell.angle_gamma   90.00
#
_symmetry.space_group_name_H-M   'P 1'
#
loop_
_entity.id
_entity.type
_entity.pdbx_description
1 polymer ?
#
loop_
_entity_poly.entity_id
_entity_poly.type
_entity_poly.pdbx_seq_one_letter_code
_entity_poly.pdbx_strand_id
1 'polypeptide(L)'
;MTDSEYIPSSILGSSSLSDHRSGRVNSYSRVPGAIYARVIGVNWAARTVDCIGLHTQAGAGPWYGVPVMSSVFTQSEGLHWLPSISKPSEENPQANAKLEGTNDGLAILDFVYGDPLNPICLGFISPGANQFSFDEPGTKITRHSSNVYDRLTANGTYEFSFPDGTFLKIAPSIEGYNLTDLTGKNVRNSAENPWSIPKDSPRIISFSHPSGTSITIDSTGNINIYSAGSISIVSSNGSVSLRSRSDSFTID
;
A
#
# COMPACT_ATOMS: atom_id res chain seq x y z
N MET A 1 32.56 53.39 16.35
CA MET A 1 31.53 52.87 17.27
C MET A 1 30.46 52.26 16.41
N THR A 2 30.37 50.94 16.44
CA THR A 2 29.66 50.10 15.48
C THR A 2 28.24 49.83 15.93
N ASP A 3 27.30 49.99 15.01
CA ASP A 3 25.93 49.51 15.08
C ASP A 3 25.88 48.00 15.33
N SER A 4 24.96 47.54 16.18
CA SER A 4 24.58 46.12 16.25
C SER A 4 23.07 45.99 16.11
N GLU A 5 22.66 45.44 14.96
CA GLU A 5 21.30 44.99 14.66
C GLU A 5 20.86 43.88 15.61
N TYR A 6 19.63 43.98 16.10
CA TYR A 6 18.93 42.95 16.84
C TYR A 6 18.14 42.08 15.85
N ILE A 7 18.52 40.80 15.71
CA ILE A 7 17.75 39.80 14.97
C ILE A 7 16.88 39.02 15.96
N PRO A 8 15.54 39.00 15.83
CA PRO A 8 14.71 38.10 16.62
C PRO A 8 14.77 36.68 16.03
N SER A 9 15.21 35.73 16.85
CA SER A 9 15.17 34.31 16.52
C SER A 9 13.73 33.80 16.47
N SER A 10 13.45 33.08 15.38
CA SER A 10 12.17 32.49 15.03
C SER A 10 11.84 31.25 15.86
N ILE A 11 10.55 31.17 16.23
CA ILE A 11 9.67 29.97 16.25
C ILE A 11 10.32 28.69 16.81
N LEU A 12 10.29 28.56 18.15
CA LEU A 12 10.20 27.25 18.79
C LEU A 12 8.71 26.91 18.92
N GLY A 13 8.28 25.87 18.19
CA GLY A 13 6.95 25.28 18.33
C GLY A 13 6.73 24.89 19.77
N SER A 14 5.77 25.57 20.39
CA SER A 14 5.40 25.44 21.78
C SER A 14 4.74 24.08 22.06
N SER A 15 5.49 23.14 22.60
CA SER A 15 4.96 22.08 23.47
C SER A 15 4.63 22.68 24.84
N SER A 16 3.72 23.65 24.88
CA SER A 16 3.29 24.32 26.11
C SER A 16 1.85 23.97 26.38
N LEU A 17 1.59 23.02 27.29
CA LEU A 17 0.42 23.08 28.16
C LEU A 17 0.44 22.03 29.31
N SER A 18 1.37 21.08 29.34
CA SER A 18 1.48 20.10 30.44
C SER A 18 2.61 20.34 31.44
N ASP A 19 3.69 21.02 31.04
CA ASP A 19 4.95 20.95 31.79
C ASP A 19 5.02 21.89 33.01
N HIS A 20 3.98 22.70 33.23
CA HIS A 20 4.02 23.68 34.31
C HIS A 20 3.59 23.16 35.69
N ARG A 21 3.13 21.89 35.81
CA ARG A 21 2.48 21.42 37.06
C ARG A 21 3.24 20.38 37.89
N SER A 22 4.34 19.77 37.43
CA SER A 22 4.94 18.62 38.14
C SER A 22 6.33 18.85 38.74
N GLY A 23 7.02 19.96 38.47
CA GLY A 23 8.33 20.27 39.08
C GLY A 23 9.44 19.24 38.83
N ARG A 24 9.19 18.22 38.00
CA ARG A 24 10.21 17.30 37.49
C ARG A 24 10.75 17.88 36.20
N VAL A 25 12.00 18.33 36.24
CA VAL A 25 12.78 18.58 35.02
C VAL A 25 12.94 17.23 34.34
N ASN A 26 12.09 16.92 33.38
CA ASN A 26 12.21 15.71 32.57
C ASN A 26 13.53 15.82 31.80
N SER A 27 14.49 14.95 32.13
CA SER A 27 15.74 14.77 31.39
C SER A 27 15.52 14.35 29.92
N TYR A 28 14.27 14.10 29.54
CA TYR A 28 13.77 13.82 28.19
C TYR A 28 13.64 15.06 27.29
N SER A 29 14.11 16.23 27.73
CA SER A 29 14.12 17.54 27.04
C SER A 29 14.69 17.56 25.61
N ARG A 30 15.08 16.42 25.02
CA ARG A 30 15.65 16.33 23.67
C ARG A 30 14.95 15.34 22.75
N VAL A 31 13.86 14.70 23.18
CA VAL A 31 13.09 13.81 22.29
C VAL A 31 12.16 14.69 21.44
N PRO A 32 12.30 14.70 20.11
CA PRO A 32 11.35 15.41 19.24
C PRO A 32 9.94 14.87 19.45
N GLY A 33 8.91 15.68 19.27
CA GLY A 33 7.52 15.19 19.34
C GLY A 33 7.30 14.04 18.36
N ALA A 34 7.67 14.23 17.09
CA ALA A 34 7.65 13.19 16.07
C ALA A 34 8.94 13.16 15.25
N ILE A 35 9.26 11.99 14.71
CA ILE A 35 10.43 11.75 13.85
C ILE A 35 10.08 10.88 12.64
N TYR A 36 10.97 10.88 11.66
CA TYR A 36 10.95 9.90 10.58
C TYR A 36 11.89 8.74 10.92
N ALA A 37 11.43 7.52 10.76
CA ALA A 37 12.26 6.33 10.95
C ALA A 37 12.16 5.41 9.73
N ARG A 38 13.26 4.76 9.36
CA ARG A 38 13.20 3.65 8.41
C ARG A 38 12.62 2.44 9.13
N VAL A 39 11.66 1.79 8.49
CA VAL A 39 11.16 0.48 8.93
C VAL A 39 12.20 -0.57 8.55
N ILE A 40 12.66 -1.35 9.52
CA ILE A 40 13.66 -2.40 9.34
C ILE A 40 13.09 -3.81 9.59
N GLY A 41 11.89 -3.87 10.17
CA GLY A 41 11.19 -5.11 10.46
C GLY A 41 9.69 -4.88 10.60
N VAL A 42 8.92 -5.92 10.27
CA VAL A 42 7.47 -5.94 10.45
C VAL A 42 7.12 -7.21 11.21
N ASN A 43 6.46 -7.05 12.36
CA ASN A 43 5.93 -8.15 13.14
C ASN A 43 4.42 -8.26 12.89
N TRP A 44 4.05 -9.05 11.88
CA TRP A 44 2.65 -9.18 11.46
C TRP A 44 1.73 -9.72 12.56
N ALA A 45 2.22 -10.65 13.38
CA ALA A 45 1.43 -11.25 14.46
C ALA A 45 1.16 -10.25 15.59
N ALA A 46 2.19 -9.49 16.00
CA ALA A 46 2.06 -8.47 17.05
C ALA A 46 1.48 -7.15 16.55
N ARG A 47 1.37 -6.96 15.22
CA ARG A 47 0.94 -5.71 14.56
C ARG A 47 1.84 -4.52 14.90
N THR A 48 3.14 -4.79 14.98
CA THR A 48 4.16 -3.79 15.30
C THR A 48 5.21 -3.71 14.19
N VAL A 49 5.97 -2.62 14.20
CA VAL A 49 7.14 -2.43 13.33
C VAL A 49 8.39 -2.22 14.17
N ASP A 50 9.51 -2.65 13.61
CA ASP A 50 10.83 -2.32 14.11
C ASP A 50 11.38 -1.21 13.22
N CYS A 51 11.89 -0.16 13.84
CA CYS A 51 12.26 1.08 13.18
C CYS A 51 13.63 1.55 13.63
N ILE A 52 14.30 2.32 12.78
CA ILE A 52 15.52 3.06 13.14
C ILE A 52 15.42 4.51 12.69
N GLY A 53 15.79 5.43 13.58
CA GLY A 53 15.82 6.85 13.27
C GLY A 53 16.80 7.16 12.14
N LEU A 54 16.49 8.17 11.34
CA LEU A 54 17.38 8.59 10.26
C LEU A 54 18.65 9.24 10.83
N HIS A 55 19.80 9.01 10.19
CA HIS A 55 21.15 9.41 10.67
C HIS A 55 21.30 10.91 10.99
N THR A 56 20.42 11.77 10.46
CA THR A 56 20.44 13.22 10.67
C THR A 56 19.60 13.69 11.86
N GLN A 57 18.91 12.78 12.56
CA GLN A 57 18.00 13.13 13.64
C GLN A 57 18.63 12.88 15.02
N ALA A 58 18.49 13.85 15.92
CA ALA A 58 18.89 13.69 17.31
C ALA A 58 18.01 12.61 17.98
N GLY A 59 18.63 11.67 18.69
CA GLY A 59 17.91 10.55 19.31
C GLY A 59 17.56 9.40 18.36
N ALA A 60 18.26 9.27 17.23
CA ALA A 60 18.13 8.13 16.32
C ALA A 60 18.56 6.81 16.98
N GLY A 61 17.64 6.19 17.72
CA GLY A 61 17.77 4.85 18.25
C GLY A 61 17.05 3.84 17.37
N PRO A 62 17.32 2.53 17.55
CA PRO A 62 16.37 1.52 17.14
C PRO A 62 15.17 1.51 18.11
N TRP A 63 13.97 1.34 17.56
CA TRP A 63 12.75 1.07 18.32
C TRP A 63 12.16 -0.23 17.83
N TYR A 64 11.96 -1.18 18.73
CA TYR A 64 11.43 -2.50 18.41
C TYR A 64 10.02 -2.64 18.94
N GLY A 65 9.17 -3.37 18.23
CA GLY A 65 7.81 -3.62 18.68
C GLY A 65 6.94 -2.36 18.72
N VAL A 66 7.21 -1.37 17.87
CA VAL A 66 6.46 -0.11 17.84
C VAL A 66 5.04 -0.37 17.32
N PRO A 67 3.99 -0.09 18.11
CA PRO A 67 2.61 -0.27 17.67
C PRO A 67 2.27 0.67 16.51
N VAL A 68 1.53 0.14 15.52
CA VAL A 68 1.08 0.91 14.36
C VAL A 68 -0.36 1.37 14.55
N MET A 69 -0.58 2.67 14.40
CA MET A 69 -1.91 3.27 14.40
C MET A 69 -2.74 2.70 13.23
N SER A 70 -3.95 2.25 13.53
CA SER A 70 -4.90 1.80 12.52
C SER A 70 -6.03 2.81 12.35
N SER A 71 -6.55 2.93 11.14
CA SER A 71 -7.71 3.78 10.84
C SER A 71 -9.02 3.24 11.41
N VAL A 72 -9.10 1.93 11.70
CA VAL A 72 -10.24 1.25 12.32
C VAL A 72 -9.72 0.14 13.21
N PHE A 73 -10.07 0.16 14.50
CA PHE A 73 -9.62 -0.87 15.43
C PHE A 73 -10.64 -1.13 16.53
N THR A 74 -11.06 -2.38 16.65
CA THR A 74 -11.75 -2.97 17.80
C THR A 74 -11.16 -4.37 18.06
N GLN A 75 -11.69 -5.08 19.04
CA GLN A 75 -11.29 -6.47 19.28
C GLN A 75 -11.82 -7.44 18.21
N SER A 76 -12.83 -7.05 17.43
CA SER A 76 -13.50 -7.91 16.43
C SER A 76 -13.39 -7.38 15.00
N GLU A 77 -12.97 -6.14 14.82
CA GLU A 77 -12.93 -5.44 13.53
C GLU A 77 -11.66 -4.60 13.45
N GLY A 78 -11.13 -4.44 12.24
CA GLY A 78 -10.07 -3.47 12.01
C GLY A 78 -9.48 -3.56 10.62
N LEU A 79 -8.74 -2.52 10.24
CA LEU A 79 -7.96 -2.50 9.02
C LEU A 79 -6.49 -2.65 9.36
N HIS A 80 -5.87 -3.73 8.88
CA HIS A 80 -4.43 -3.93 9.03
C HIS A 80 -3.83 -4.28 7.69
N TRP A 81 -2.98 -3.39 7.21
CA TRP A 81 -2.17 -3.61 6.04
C TRP A 81 -0.74 -3.23 6.36
N LEU A 82 0.10 -4.24 6.59
CA LEU A 82 1.52 -4.06 6.84
C LEU A 82 2.30 -4.66 5.65
N PRO A 83 3.02 -3.83 4.87
CA PRO A 83 3.75 -4.30 3.70
C PRO A 83 4.92 -5.19 4.11
N SER A 84 5.41 -5.99 3.17
CA SER A 84 6.73 -6.61 3.31
C SER A 84 7.79 -5.53 3.11
N ILE A 85 8.76 -5.45 4.02
CA ILE A 85 9.84 -4.46 3.98
C ILE A 85 11.16 -5.16 3.71
N SER A 86 12.03 -4.52 2.94
CA SER A 86 13.40 -4.99 2.74
C SER A 86 14.14 -4.95 4.07
N LYS A 87 14.61 -6.12 4.52
CA LYS A 87 15.51 -6.17 5.68
C LYS A 87 16.82 -5.46 5.31
N PRO A 88 17.41 -4.69 6.23
CA PRO A 88 18.73 -4.15 6.00
C PRO A 88 19.77 -5.26 5.77
N SER A 89 20.73 -5.01 4.89
CA SER A 89 21.80 -5.94 4.53
C SER A 89 22.91 -6.02 5.58
N GLU A 90 23.05 -4.98 6.40
CA GLU A 90 24.10 -4.87 7.41
C GLU A 90 23.54 -5.05 8.83
N GLU A 91 24.36 -5.57 9.74
CA GLU A 91 24.00 -5.64 11.16
C GLU A 91 24.14 -4.28 11.86
N ASN A 92 24.83 -3.31 11.25
CA ASN A 92 25.04 -1.99 11.82
C ASN A 92 23.76 -1.15 11.76
N PRO A 93 23.13 -0.81 12.90
CA PRO A 93 21.88 -0.05 12.92
C PRO A 93 22.02 1.33 12.23
N GLN A 94 23.17 1.98 12.31
CA GLN A 94 23.37 3.30 11.69
C GLN A 94 23.47 3.23 10.16
N ALA A 95 24.06 2.17 9.61
CA ALA A 95 24.04 1.92 8.17
C ALA A 95 22.63 1.58 7.68
N ASN A 96 21.85 0.93 8.53
CA ASN A 96 20.46 0.54 8.27
C ASN A 96 19.47 1.71 8.21
N ALA A 97 19.90 2.95 8.41
CA ALA A 97 19.04 4.12 8.23
C ALA A 97 18.86 4.55 6.76
N LYS A 98 19.70 4.06 5.84
CA LYS A 98 19.62 4.42 4.42
C LYS A 98 18.48 3.71 3.70
N LEU A 99 17.89 4.37 2.72
CA LEU A 99 16.92 3.74 1.81
C LEU A 99 17.69 3.19 0.61
N GLU A 100 17.80 1.87 0.52
CA GLU A 100 18.61 1.14 -0.47
C GLU A 100 17.80 0.04 -1.19
N GLY A 101 16.64 -0.34 -0.65
CA GLY A 101 15.77 -1.39 -1.15
C GLY A 101 14.57 -0.87 -1.93
N THR A 102 14.06 -1.71 -2.84
CA THR A 102 12.83 -1.45 -3.60
C THR A 102 11.55 -1.49 -2.74
N ASN A 103 11.62 -2.12 -1.56
CA ASN A 103 10.53 -2.23 -0.59
C ASN A 103 10.88 -1.55 0.74
N ASP A 104 11.67 -0.49 0.72
CA ASP A 104 11.89 0.28 1.95
C ASP A 104 10.62 1.05 2.33
N GLY A 105 10.43 1.21 3.64
CA GLY A 105 9.33 1.98 4.22
C GLY A 105 9.86 3.05 5.16
N LEU A 106 9.26 4.24 5.10
CA LEU A 106 9.45 5.27 6.13
C LEU A 106 8.20 5.30 7.02
N ALA A 107 8.42 5.31 8.32
CA ALA A 107 7.38 5.50 9.33
C ALA A 107 7.51 6.88 9.96
N ILE A 108 6.39 7.45 10.39
CA ILE A 108 6.37 8.57 11.32
C ILE A 108 6.16 8.02 12.72
N LEU A 109 7.12 8.25 13.61
CA LEU A 109 6.99 7.87 15.01
C LEU A 109 6.67 9.10 15.84
N ASP A 110 5.67 9.00 16.71
CA ASP A 110 5.32 10.01 17.70
C ASP A 110 5.66 9.51 19.11
N PHE A 111 6.26 10.36 19.92
CA PHE A 111 6.66 10.07 21.28
C PHE A 111 5.69 10.75 22.23
N VAL A 112 4.68 10.01 22.67
CA VAL A 112 3.60 10.55 23.50
C VAL A 112 4.19 11.12 24.79
N TYR A 113 3.97 12.42 25.04
CA TYR A 113 4.57 13.18 26.15
C TYR A 113 6.11 13.19 26.16
N GLY A 114 6.75 13.02 25.00
CA GLY A 114 8.20 13.00 24.87
C GLY A 114 8.85 11.75 25.46
N ASP A 115 8.10 10.67 25.70
CA ASP A 115 8.64 9.41 26.21
C ASP A 115 9.32 8.61 25.07
N PRO A 116 10.66 8.50 25.05
CA PRO A 116 11.38 7.78 24.01
C PRO A 116 11.19 6.26 24.06
N LEU A 117 10.64 5.72 25.16
CA LEU A 117 10.46 4.28 25.36
C LEU A 117 9.16 3.74 24.77
N ASN A 118 8.17 4.62 24.54
CA ASN A 118 6.83 4.22 24.08
C ASN A 118 6.41 5.01 22.83
N PRO A 119 7.17 4.90 21.71
CA PRO A 119 6.73 5.51 20.46
C PRO A 119 5.49 4.83 19.90
N ILE A 120 4.74 5.56 19.08
CA ILE A 120 3.64 5.04 18.27
C ILE A 120 3.93 5.37 16.81
N CYS A 121 3.81 4.38 15.93
CA CYS A 121 3.88 4.62 14.49
C CYS A 121 2.53 5.19 14.01
N LEU A 122 2.51 6.48 13.66
CA LEU A 122 1.30 7.16 13.18
C LEU A 122 0.89 6.71 11.77
N GLY A 123 1.84 6.18 11.00
CA GLY A 123 1.63 5.75 9.63
C GLY A 123 2.92 5.70 8.84
N PHE A 124 2.78 5.46 7.54
CA PHE A 124 3.90 5.32 6.62
C PHE A 124 3.91 6.44 5.60
N ILE A 125 5.12 6.81 5.17
CA ILE A 125 5.35 7.78 4.11
C ILE A 125 6.06 7.07 2.95
N SER A 126 5.62 7.42 1.76
CA SER A 126 6.23 6.94 0.52
C SER A 126 7.67 7.46 0.44
N PRO A 127 8.69 6.58 0.36
CA PRO A 127 10.07 7.03 0.21
C PRO A 127 10.26 7.60 -1.19
N GLY A 128 10.78 8.84 -1.26
CA GLY A 128 11.32 9.47 -2.47
C GLY A 128 10.61 9.13 -3.79
N ALA A 129 11.41 8.81 -4.81
CA ALA A 129 10.92 8.30 -6.08
C ALA A 129 10.60 6.80 -5.98
N ASN A 130 9.45 6.38 -6.49
CA ASN A 130 9.00 4.99 -6.44
C ASN A 130 8.05 4.67 -7.60
N GLN A 131 7.67 3.39 -7.71
CA GLN A 131 6.81 2.89 -8.79
C GLN A 131 5.39 3.50 -8.80
N PHE A 132 4.96 4.19 -7.75
CA PHE A 132 3.61 4.77 -7.62
C PHE A 132 3.53 6.26 -7.97
N SER A 133 4.63 6.86 -8.42
CA SER A 133 4.67 8.28 -8.78
C SER A 133 4.08 8.49 -10.17
N PHE A 134 2.75 8.55 -10.32
CA PHE A 134 2.07 8.82 -11.59
C PHE A 134 1.62 10.28 -11.70
N ASP A 135 1.76 10.87 -12.89
CA ASP A 135 1.25 12.21 -13.21
C ASP A 135 -0.12 12.12 -13.90
N GLU A 136 -1.06 11.49 -13.20
CA GLU A 136 -2.45 11.33 -13.63
C GLU A 136 -3.37 11.84 -12.51
N PRO A 137 -3.75 13.13 -12.51
CA PRO A 137 -4.53 13.73 -11.42
C PRO A 137 -5.83 12.98 -11.12
N GLY A 138 -6.13 12.81 -9.83
CA GLY A 138 -7.33 12.10 -9.38
C GLY A 138 -7.25 10.58 -9.50
N THR A 139 -6.11 10.03 -9.91
CA THR A 139 -5.91 8.59 -9.98
C THR A 139 -5.55 8.03 -8.61
N LYS A 140 -6.25 6.97 -8.22
CA LYS A 140 -5.91 6.11 -7.11
C LYS A 140 -5.32 4.82 -7.67
N ILE A 141 -4.15 4.43 -7.20
CA ILE A 141 -3.55 3.12 -7.47
C ILE A 141 -3.19 2.49 -6.14
N THR A 142 -3.59 1.23 -5.95
CA THR A 142 -3.08 0.41 -4.85
C THR A 142 -2.49 -0.87 -5.40
N ARG A 143 -1.42 -1.37 -4.79
CA ARG A 143 -0.75 -2.62 -5.18
C ARG A 143 -0.40 -3.41 -3.94
N HIS A 144 -0.75 -4.67 -3.96
CA HIS A 144 -0.39 -5.65 -2.95
C HIS A 144 1.04 -6.19 -3.20
N SER A 145 1.69 -6.76 -2.19
CA SER A 145 3.02 -7.37 -2.33
C SER A 145 3.05 -8.56 -3.29
N SER A 146 1.90 -9.17 -3.59
CA SER A 146 1.73 -10.17 -4.64
C SER A 146 1.65 -9.57 -6.05
N ASN A 147 1.82 -8.26 -6.20
CA ASN A 147 1.70 -7.51 -7.46
C ASN A 147 0.29 -7.48 -8.08
N VAL A 148 -0.73 -7.93 -7.34
CA VAL A 148 -2.13 -7.60 -7.64
C VAL A 148 -2.33 -6.12 -7.39
N TYR A 149 -3.01 -5.42 -8.29
CA TYR A 149 -3.25 -3.98 -8.16
C TYR A 149 -4.66 -3.59 -8.60
N ASP A 150 -5.17 -2.50 -8.04
CA ASP A 150 -6.32 -1.77 -8.56
C ASP A 150 -5.93 -0.34 -8.96
N ARG A 151 -6.58 0.15 -10.00
CA ARG A 151 -6.48 1.52 -10.49
C ARG A 151 -7.87 2.10 -10.66
N LEU A 152 -8.10 3.27 -10.11
CA LEU A 152 -9.31 4.07 -10.29
C LEU A 152 -8.91 5.46 -10.77
N THR A 153 -9.33 5.83 -11.96
CA THR A 153 -9.01 7.13 -12.58
C THR A 153 -10.07 8.18 -12.24
N ALA A 154 -9.77 9.45 -12.53
CA ALA A 154 -10.70 10.56 -12.31
C ALA A 154 -12.00 10.48 -13.12
N ASN A 155 -12.00 9.78 -14.26
CA ASN A 155 -13.19 9.59 -15.10
C ASN A 155 -14.01 8.33 -14.72
N GLY A 156 -13.63 7.65 -13.64
CA GLY A 156 -14.35 6.49 -13.12
C GLY A 156 -13.99 5.16 -13.79
N THR A 157 -12.92 5.11 -14.59
CA THR A 157 -12.39 3.84 -15.06
C THR A 157 -11.76 3.08 -13.90
N TYR A 158 -12.24 1.87 -13.69
CA TYR A 158 -11.74 0.95 -12.68
C TYR A 158 -11.09 -0.26 -13.34
N GLU A 159 -9.87 -0.57 -12.91
CA GLU A 159 -9.11 -1.74 -13.32
C GLU A 159 -8.65 -2.51 -12.08
N PHE A 160 -8.81 -3.83 -12.09
CA PHE A 160 -8.27 -4.74 -11.08
C PHE A 160 -7.50 -5.84 -11.80
N SER A 161 -6.20 -5.94 -11.55
CA SER A 161 -5.29 -6.75 -12.37
C SER A 161 -4.43 -7.68 -11.54
N PHE A 162 -4.20 -8.87 -12.07
CA PHE A 162 -3.34 -9.90 -11.52
C PHE A 162 -2.03 -10.04 -12.32
N PRO A 163 -0.96 -10.56 -11.69
CA PRO A 163 0.35 -10.74 -12.35
C PRO A 163 0.38 -11.70 -13.55
N ASP A 164 -0.59 -12.60 -13.68
CA ASP A 164 -0.71 -13.53 -14.80
C ASP A 164 -1.38 -12.90 -16.03
N GLY A 165 -1.76 -11.62 -15.94
CA GLY A 165 -2.47 -10.91 -17.00
C GLY A 165 -3.99 -11.05 -16.95
N THR A 166 -4.53 -11.78 -15.97
CA THR A 166 -5.97 -11.76 -15.67
C THR A 166 -6.35 -10.38 -15.14
N PHE A 167 -7.42 -9.77 -15.66
CA PHE A 167 -7.90 -8.47 -15.16
C PHE A 167 -9.42 -8.31 -15.30
N LEU A 168 -9.97 -7.43 -14.47
CA LEU A 168 -11.32 -6.86 -14.58
C LEU A 168 -11.17 -5.38 -14.93
N LYS A 169 -11.88 -4.93 -15.96
CA LYS A 169 -11.93 -3.52 -16.36
C LYS A 169 -13.37 -3.06 -16.52
N ILE A 170 -13.71 -1.96 -15.85
CA ILE A 170 -14.98 -1.25 -15.97
C ILE A 170 -14.63 0.15 -16.48
N ALA A 171 -14.88 0.41 -17.75
CA ALA A 171 -14.48 1.64 -18.41
C ALA A 171 -15.49 2.04 -19.51
N PRO A 172 -15.56 3.32 -19.88
CA PRO A 172 -16.25 3.74 -21.10
C PRO A 172 -15.63 3.08 -22.34
N SER A 173 -16.43 2.84 -23.37
CA SER A 173 -15.99 2.13 -24.60
C SER A 173 -14.80 2.80 -25.30
N ILE A 174 -14.65 4.12 -25.18
CA ILE A 174 -13.53 4.89 -25.77
C ILE A 174 -12.16 4.47 -25.22
N GLU A 175 -12.09 3.89 -24.03
CA GLU A 175 -10.84 3.41 -23.43
C GLU A 175 -10.42 2.02 -23.91
N GLY A 176 -11.28 1.35 -24.68
CA GLY A 176 -11.07 0.01 -25.17
C GLY A 176 -11.17 -1.06 -24.09
N TYR A 177 -10.97 -2.31 -24.52
CA TYR A 177 -11.17 -3.50 -23.70
C TYR A 177 -9.87 -4.04 -23.06
N ASN A 178 -8.73 -3.48 -23.45
CA ASN A 178 -7.42 -3.93 -22.98
C ASN A 178 -7.06 -3.26 -21.64
N LEU A 179 -6.27 -3.95 -20.84
CA LEU A 179 -5.63 -3.39 -19.65
C LEU A 179 -4.78 -2.18 -20.04
N THR A 180 -4.87 -1.08 -19.27
CA THR A 180 -4.00 0.07 -19.49
C THR A 180 -2.54 -0.28 -19.19
N ASP A 181 -1.66 -0.08 -20.18
CA ASP A 181 -0.21 -0.19 -19.96
C ASP A 181 0.30 0.99 -19.14
N LEU A 182 0.90 0.68 -17.99
CA LEU A 182 1.48 1.65 -17.05
C LEU A 182 3.02 1.71 -17.15
N THR A 183 3.62 0.89 -18.02
CA THR A 183 5.07 0.82 -18.18
C THR A 183 5.63 2.18 -18.60
N GLY A 184 6.62 2.67 -17.85
CA GLY A 184 7.26 3.96 -18.12
C GLY A 184 6.40 5.20 -17.84
N LYS A 185 5.18 5.05 -17.30
CA LYS A 185 4.29 6.18 -16.98
C LYS A 185 4.54 6.80 -15.60
N ASN A 186 5.39 6.21 -14.76
CA ASN A 186 5.75 6.83 -13.50
C ASN A 186 6.74 7.99 -13.72
N VAL A 187 6.40 9.20 -13.24
CA VAL A 187 7.14 10.44 -13.51
C VAL A 187 8.41 10.63 -12.68
N ARG A 188 8.52 9.94 -11.54
CA ARG A 188 9.75 9.93 -10.74
C ARG A 188 10.46 8.60 -10.95
N ASN A 189 11.57 8.66 -11.67
CA ASN A 189 12.52 7.57 -11.88
C ASN A 189 11.94 6.38 -12.66
N SER A 190 11.19 6.60 -13.75
CA SER A 190 10.85 5.52 -14.69
C SER A 190 12.07 4.80 -15.25
N ALA A 191 13.24 5.45 -15.31
CA ALA A 191 14.49 4.83 -15.74
C ALA A 191 15.11 3.88 -14.69
N GLU A 192 14.98 4.19 -13.39
CA GLU A 192 15.62 3.40 -12.32
C GLU A 192 14.65 2.38 -11.71
N ASN A 193 13.37 2.77 -11.58
CA ASN A 193 12.30 1.98 -10.98
C ASN A 193 11.02 2.11 -11.82
N PRO A 194 11.01 1.59 -13.07
CA PRO A 194 9.80 1.58 -13.88
C PRO A 194 8.70 0.80 -13.17
N TRP A 195 7.45 1.23 -13.35
CA TRP A 195 6.31 0.38 -13.05
C TRP A 195 6.46 -0.93 -13.82
N SER A 196 6.53 -2.03 -13.09
CA SER A 196 6.64 -3.37 -13.63
C SER A 196 5.92 -4.36 -12.73
N ILE A 197 5.16 -5.25 -13.36
CA ILE A 197 4.47 -6.36 -12.72
C ILE A 197 5.16 -7.64 -13.19
N PRO A 198 5.95 -8.31 -12.33
CA PRO A 198 6.55 -9.59 -12.67
C PRO A 198 5.45 -10.58 -13.07
N LYS A 199 5.59 -11.21 -14.24
CA LYS A 199 4.62 -12.20 -14.71
C LYS A 199 4.68 -13.45 -13.86
N ASP A 200 3.51 -14.06 -13.63
CA ASP A 200 3.37 -15.27 -12.84
C ASP A 200 2.54 -16.32 -13.61
N SER A 201 2.34 -17.50 -12.99
CA SER A 201 1.59 -18.62 -13.56
C SER A 201 0.12 -18.28 -13.78
N PRO A 202 -0.51 -18.77 -14.88
CA PRO A 202 -1.94 -18.59 -15.14
C PRO A 202 -2.83 -19.02 -13.97
N ARG A 203 -3.81 -18.20 -13.60
CA ARG A 203 -4.76 -18.46 -12.52
C ARG A 203 -6.08 -19.02 -13.04
N ILE A 204 -6.81 -19.68 -12.15
CA ILE A 204 -8.20 -20.09 -12.35
C ILE A 204 -9.10 -19.00 -11.76
N ILE A 205 -10.14 -18.59 -12.48
CA ILE A 205 -11.18 -17.70 -11.96
C ILE A 205 -12.36 -18.56 -11.57
N SER A 206 -12.77 -18.56 -10.30
CA SER A 206 -13.93 -19.32 -9.84
C SER A 206 -14.90 -18.42 -9.09
N PHE A 207 -16.16 -18.44 -9.52
CA PHE A 207 -17.29 -17.88 -8.80
C PHE A 207 -18.07 -19.05 -8.22
N SER A 208 -18.26 -19.09 -6.91
CA SER A 208 -18.96 -20.19 -6.24
C SER A 208 -20.04 -19.64 -5.30
N HIS A 209 -21.20 -20.29 -5.30
CA HIS A 209 -22.34 -19.96 -4.43
C HIS A 209 -22.53 -21.08 -3.39
N PRO A 210 -22.96 -20.77 -2.15
CA PRO A 210 -23.19 -21.79 -1.11
C PRO A 210 -24.19 -22.90 -1.49
N SER A 211 -25.05 -22.68 -2.48
CA SER A 211 -25.93 -23.75 -3.02
C SER A 211 -25.18 -24.85 -3.78
N GLY A 212 -23.89 -24.66 -4.05
CA GLY A 212 -23.07 -25.54 -4.88
C GLY A 212 -22.92 -25.10 -6.33
N THR A 213 -23.68 -24.08 -6.79
CA THR A 213 -23.52 -23.51 -8.14
C THR A 213 -22.15 -22.84 -8.29
N SER A 214 -21.48 -23.03 -9.44
CA SER A 214 -20.21 -22.40 -9.73
C SER A 214 -20.00 -22.08 -11.21
N ILE A 215 -19.15 -21.09 -11.47
CA ILE A 215 -18.63 -20.74 -12.80
C ILE A 215 -17.11 -20.71 -12.67
N THR A 216 -16.42 -21.46 -13.51
CA THR A 216 -14.95 -21.54 -13.48
C THR A 216 -14.38 -21.28 -14.87
N ILE A 217 -13.37 -20.41 -14.94
CA ILE A 217 -12.54 -20.18 -16.13
C ILE A 217 -11.15 -20.76 -15.81
N ASP A 218 -10.77 -21.81 -16.52
CA ASP A 218 -9.48 -22.48 -16.31
C ASP A 218 -8.31 -21.77 -17.02
N SER A 219 -7.09 -22.22 -16.76
CA SER A 219 -5.86 -21.66 -17.36
C SER A 219 -5.74 -21.86 -18.88
N THR A 220 -6.59 -22.72 -19.47
CA THR A 220 -6.66 -22.94 -20.93
C THR A 220 -7.79 -22.15 -21.59
N GLY A 221 -8.58 -21.42 -20.80
CA GLY A 221 -9.69 -20.60 -21.26
C GLY A 221 -11.03 -21.34 -21.35
N ASN A 222 -11.14 -22.59 -20.87
CA ASN A 222 -12.43 -23.25 -20.81
C ASN A 222 -13.29 -22.62 -19.73
N ILE A 223 -14.56 -22.39 -20.06
CA ILE A 223 -15.57 -21.90 -19.12
C ILE A 223 -16.48 -23.06 -18.75
N ASN A 224 -16.46 -23.46 -17.49
CA ASN A 224 -17.31 -24.50 -16.93
C ASN A 224 -18.38 -23.86 -16.04
N ILE A 225 -19.65 -24.11 -16.34
CA ILE A 225 -20.79 -23.65 -15.54
C ILE A 225 -21.45 -24.87 -14.93
N TYR A 226 -21.42 -24.97 -13.60
CA TYR A 226 -22.15 -25.98 -12.84
C TYR A 226 -23.30 -25.31 -12.10
N SER A 227 -24.53 -25.82 -12.28
CA SER A 227 -25.69 -25.35 -11.53
C SER A 227 -26.26 -26.47 -10.68
N ALA A 228 -26.48 -26.18 -9.39
CA ALA A 228 -27.26 -27.05 -8.51
C ALA A 228 -28.78 -26.91 -8.75
N GLY A 229 -29.20 -25.93 -9.56
CA GLY A 229 -30.58 -25.70 -9.98
C GLY A 229 -30.70 -25.64 -11.50
N SER A 230 -31.64 -24.83 -12.00
CA SER A 230 -31.76 -24.56 -13.44
C SER A 230 -30.79 -23.48 -13.90
N ILE A 231 -30.39 -23.52 -15.18
CA ILE A 231 -29.72 -22.43 -15.88
C ILE A 231 -30.76 -21.80 -16.81
N SER A 232 -30.94 -20.49 -16.74
CA SER A 232 -31.87 -19.75 -17.61
C SER A 232 -31.13 -18.59 -18.28
N ILE A 233 -31.19 -18.53 -19.60
CA ILE A 233 -30.60 -17.46 -20.41
C ILE A 233 -31.77 -16.73 -21.08
N VAL A 234 -32.08 -15.52 -20.62
CA VAL A 234 -33.25 -14.76 -21.06
C VAL A 234 -32.79 -13.41 -21.62
N SER A 235 -33.33 -13.02 -22.77
CA SER A 235 -33.18 -11.68 -23.35
C SER A 235 -34.54 -10.98 -23.33
N SER A 236 -34.61 -9.81 -22.70
CA SER A 236 -35.88 -9.08 -22.55
C SER A 236 -36.31 -8.34 -23.82
N ASN A 237 -35.35 -7.90 -24.64
CA ASN A 237 -35.59 -7.05 -25.80
C ASN A 237 -34.79 -7.50 -27.05
N GLY A 238 -34.33 -8.75 -27.09
CA GLY A 238 -33.46 -9.23 -28.18
C GLY A 238 -33.45 -10.75 -28.32
N SER A 239 -32.54 -11.25 -29.15
CA SER A 239 -32.31 -12.69 -29.33
C SER A 239 -31.14 -13.18 -28.48
N VAL A 240 -31.20 -14.44 -28.06
CA VAL A 240 -30.05 -15.17 -27.51
C VAL A 240 -29.39 -15.91 -28.67
N SER A 241 -28.09 -15.71 -28.87
CA SER A 241 -27.30 -16.44 -29.88
C SER A 241 -26.18 -17.19 -29.18
N LEU A 242 -26.21 -18.52 -29.28
CA LEU A 242 -25.10 -19.39 -28.89
C LEU A 242 -24.34 -19.76 -30.16
N ARG A 243 -23.03 -19.54 -30.18
CA ARG A 243 -22.17 -19.84 -31.33
C ARG A 243 -21.00 -20.68 -30.86
N SER A 244 -20.77 -21.83 -31.50
CA SER A 244 -19.55 -22.61 -31.32
C SER A 244 -18.58 -22.36 -32.47
N ARG A 245 -17.28 -22.41 -32.19
CA ARG A 245 -16.24 -22.51 -33.22
C ARG A 245 -15.96 -23.96 -33.64
N SER A 246 -16.46 -24.94 -32.89
CA SER A 246 -16.37 -26.37 -33.22
C SER A 246 -17.56 -26.83 -34.06
N ASP A 247 -17.38 -27.93 -34.80
CA ASP A 247 -18.41 -28.54 -35.65
C ASP A 247 -19.55 -29.24 -34.87
N SER A 248 -19.47 -29.28 -33.54
CA SER A 248 -20.47 -29.94 -32.69
C SER A 248 -20.95 -29.04 -31.56
N PHE A 249 -22.28 -29.04 -31.40
CA PHE A 249 -23.01 -28.44 -30.30
C PHE A 249 -23.97 -29.51 -29.80
N THR A 250 -23.67 -30.07 -28.62
CA THR A 250 -24.48 -31.14 -28.01
C THR A 250 -25.32 -30.53 -26.90
N ILE A 251 -26.63 -30.75 -26.96
CA ILE A 251 -27.56 -30.58 -25.85
C ILE A 251 -28.09 -31.99 -25.56
N ASP A 252 -27.72 -32.54 -24.40
CA ASP A 252 -28.24 -33.83 -23.92
C ASP A 252 -29.58 -33.64 -23.20
#